data_AF-A0A0N9NC83-F1
#
_entry.id   AF-A0A0N9NC83-F1
#
_cell.length_a   1.000
_cell.length_b   1.000
_cell.length_c   1.000
_cell.angle_alpha   90.00
_cell.angle_beta   90.00
_cell.angle_gamma   90.00
#
_symmetry.space_group_name_H-M   'P 1'
#
loop_
_entity.id
_entity.type
_entity.pdbx_description
1 polymer ?
#
loop_
_entity_poly.entity_id
_entity_poly.type
_entity_poly.pdbx_seq_one_letter_code
_entity_poly.pdbx_strand_id
1 'polypeptide(L)'
;MGRTARAVWSAIAAVSVLFTAACGGGDAVDTPTSVGDTVTTTVLREGASEAEKVAVIRLCQQVITSAGVMVRDYNTFIKRLNKVQDYKAIGSEDQWAIETLNTGAELVRKAVAPDVPSDVDDEVQRFVTSSERLAEQIQGKRRDALNRVSKDWSKDRTTLLDTCSEYLPAGGN
;
A
#
# COMPACT_ATOMS: atom_id res chain seq x y z
N MET A 1 -1.80 55.72 -12.88
CA MET A 1 -1.21 54.36 -12.83
C MET A 1 -2.30 53.42 -12.31
N GLY A 2 -2.89 52.64 -13.22
CA GLY A 2 -4.16 51.93 -13.03
C GLY A 2 -4.04 50.58 -12.31
N ARG A 3 -4.75 50.47 -11.17
CA ARG A 3 -5.15 49.28 -10.42
C ARG A 3 -6.15 48.36 -11.15
N THR A 4 -5.78 47.35 -11.94
CA THR A 4 -6.76 46.32 -12.40
C THR A 4 -6.19 44.90 -12.51
N ALA A 5 -6.75 43.97 -11.74
CA ALA A 5 -6.97 42.55 -12.08
C ALA A 5 -7.71 41.88 -10.89
N ARG A 6 -9.05 41.82 -10.94
CA ARG A 6 -9.90 40.69 -11.41
C ARG A 6 -9.87 39.48 -10.49
N ALA A 7 -10.95 39.37 -9.70
CA ALA A 7 -11.36 38.17 -8.98
C ALA A 7 -11.76 37.06 -9.96
N VAL A 8 -11.31 35.83 -9.71
CA VAL A 8 -11.71 34.64 -10.44
C VAL A 8 -12.54 33.77 -9.49
N TRP A 9 -13.85 33.72 -9.73
CA TRP A 9 -14.77 32.73 -9.17
C TRP A 9 -14.64 31.44 -9.99
N SER A 10 -14.35 30.32 -9.34
CA SER A 10 -14.46 28.99 -9.96
C SER A 10 -15.76 28.34 -9.53
N ALA A 11 -16.65 28.15 -10.50
CA ALA A 11 -17.94 27.49 -10.37
C ALA A 11 -17.77 25.96 -10.24
N ILE A 12 -18.53 25.38 -9.32
CA ILE A 12 -18.67 23.93 -9.10
C ILE A 12 -19.60 23.38 -10.17
N ALA A 13 -19.11 22.47 -11.02
CA ALA A 13 -19.94 21.71 -11.95
C ALA A 13 -20.33 20.37 -11.31
N ALA A 14 -21.59 20.26 -10.88
CA ALA A 14 -22.22 19.01 -10.46
C ALA A 14 -22.63 18.21 -11.71
N VAL A 15 -22.11 16.99 -11.85
CA VAL A 15 -22.51 16.05 -12.90
C VAL A 15 -23.55 15.08 -12.33
N SER A 16 -24.81 15.29 -12.70
CA SER A 16 -25.92 14.41 -12.39
C SER A 16 -26.05 13.35 -13.49
N VAL A 17 -25.79 12.08 -13.17
CA VAL A 17 -26.04 10.95 -14.09
C VAL A 17 -27.46 10.43 -13.86
N LEU A 18 -28.33 10.66 -14.86
CA LEU A 18 -29.66 10.08 -14.98
C LEU A 18 -29.53 8.65 -15.51
N PHE A 19 -29.84 7.63 -14.69
CA PHE A 19 -30.14 6.30 -15.20
C PHE A 19 -31.64 6.18 -15.46
N THR A 20 -31.98 6.05 -16.73
CA THR A 20 -33.33 5.82 -17.25
C THR A 20 -33.83 4.44 -16.84
N ALA A 21 -35.00 4.40 -16.19
CA ALA A 21 -35.79 3.19 -16.01
C ALA A 21 -36.45 2.80 -17.35
N ALA A 22 -36.19 1.58 -17.81
CA ALA A 22 -36.91 0.94 -18.90
C ALA A 22 -37.51 -0.37 -18.36
N CYS A 23 -38.83 -0.37 -18.12
CA CYS A 23 -39.62 -1.57 -17.92
C CYS A 23 -40.16 -2.02 -19.28
N GLY A 24 -39.87 -3.27 -19.65
CA GLY A 24 -40.52 -4.00 -20.73
C GLY A 24 -40.50 -5.48 -20.36
N GLY A 25 -41.67 -6.04 -20.06
CA GLY A 25 -41.81 -7.38 -19.48
C GLY A 25 -41.86 -8.50 -20.51
N GLY A 26 -41.73 -9.73 -20.00
CA GLY A 26 -42.13 -10.97 -20.69
C GLY A 26 -41.09 -12.08 -20.61
N ASP A 27 -41.44 -13.11 -19.83
CA ASP A 27 -40.95 -14.50 -19.85
C ASP A 27 -39.71 -14.90 -19.04
N ALA A 28 -39.89 -16.04 -18.38
CA ALA A 28 -39.14 -16.59 -17.26
C ALA A 28 -37.64 -16.76 -17.49
N VAL A 29 -36.81 -16.16 -16.64
CA VAL A 29 -35.40 -16.54 -16.45
C VAL A 29 -35.00 -16.28 -14.99
N ASP A 30 -34.58 -17.37 -14.36
CA ASP A 30 -33.72 -17.52 -13.20
C ASP A 30 -33.87 -16.55 -12.01
N THR A 31 -34.39 -17.14 -10.92
CA THR A 31 -33.93 -16.94 -9.55
C THR A 31 -32.53 -16.30 -9.51
N PRO A 32 -32.29 -15.20 -8.78
CA PRO A 32 -30.94 -14.74 -8.58
C PRO A 32 -30.17 -15.86 -7.88
N THR A 33 -29.31 -16.49 -8.67
CA THR A 33 -28.20 -17.33 -8.25
C THR A 33 -27.66 -16.79 -6.96
N SER A 34 -27.79 -17.59 -5.91
CA SER A 34 -26.93 -17.51 -4.73
C SER A 34 -25.50 -17.41 -5.29
N VAL A 35 -24.95 -16.19 -5.29
CA VAL A 35 -23.53 -15.98 -5.56
C VAL A 35 -22.89 -16.77 -4.43
N GLY A 36 -22.36 -17.94 -4.79
CA GLY A 36 -21.85 -18.88 -3.83
C GLY A 36 -20.95 -18.11 -2.87
N ASP A 37 -21.35 -18.11 -1.61
CA ASP A 37 -20.45 -17.91 -0.49
C ASP A 37 -19.32 -18.90 -0.74
N THR A 38 -18.28 -18.44 -1.42
CA THR A 38 -16.99 -19.08 -1.35
C THR A 38 -16.59 -18.78 0.08
N VAL A 39 -17.01 -19.67 0.99
CA VAL A 39 -16.50 -19.76 2.34
C VAL A 39 -15.02 -20.00 2.16
N THR A 40 -14.31 -18.88 2.06
CA THR A 40 -12.87 -18.90 1.91
C THR A 40 -12.42 -19.18 3.32
N THR A 41 -12.16 -20.46 3.60
CA THR A 41 -11.70 -20.92 4.90
C THR A 41 -10.42 -20.15 5.19
N THR A 42 -10.56 -19.09 5.98
CA THR A 42 -9.41 -18.30 6.40
C THR A 42 -8.64 -19.26 7.30
N VAL A 43 -7.43 -19.64 6.91
CA VAL A 43 -6.54 -20.40 7.79
C VAL A 43 -6.20 -19.43 8.89
N LEU A 44 -6.89 -19.55 10.01
CA LEU A 44 -6.83 -18.61 11.11
C LEU A 44 -6.02 -19.25 12.21
N ARG A 45 -5.17 -18.46 12.86
CA ARG A 45 -4.53 -18.85 14.11
C ARG A 45 -5.61 -19.35 15.08
N GLU A 46 -5.47 -20.59 15.56
CA GLU A 46 -6.39 -21.17 16.55
C GLU A 46 -6.42 -20.27 17.80
N GLY A 47 -7.62 -19.81 18.18
CA GLY A 47 -7.84 -19.00 19.38
C GLY A 47 -7.84 -17.47 19.19
N ALA A 48 -7.59 -16.94 17.99
CA ALA A 48 -7.71 -15.50 17.72
C ALA A 48 -9.18 -15.03 17.73
N SER A 49 -9.43 -13.84 18.29
CA SER A 49 -10.78 -13.24 18.30
C SER A 49 -11.19 -12.76 16.91
N GLU A 50 -12.49 -12.66 16.60
CA GLU A 50 -12.95 -12.12 15.31
C GLU A 50 -12.49 -10.67 15.06
N ALA A 51 -12.40 -9.86 16.13
CA ALA A 51 -11.91 -8.48 16.04
C ALA A 51 -10.44 -8.43 15.63
N GLU A 52 -9.60 -9.26 16.26
CA GLU A 52 -8.18 -9.42 15.95
C GLU A 52 -7.97 -9.80 14.49
N LYS A 53 -8.73 -10.78 13.99
CA LYS A 53 -8.65 -11.24 12.60
C LYS A 53 -8.95 -10.11 11.61
N VAL A 54 -10.05 -9.39 11.83
CA VAL A 54 -10.44 -8.27 10.97
C VAL A 54 -9.40 -7.15 11.01
N ALA A 55 -8.82 -6.87 12.18
CA ALA A 55 -7.76 -5.89 12.34
C ALA A 55 -6.50 -6.27 11.54
N VAL A 56 -6.04 -7.51 11.68
CA VAL A 56 -4.84 -8.02 10.96
C VAL A 56 -5.08 -8.07 9.45
N ILE A 57 -6.24 -8.53 8.98
CA ILE A 57 -6.54 -8.55 7.54
C ILE A 57 -6.47 -7.14 6.93
N ARG A 58 -7.06 -6.13 7.59
CA ARG A 58 -7.03 -4.74 7.13
C ARG A 58 -5.61 -4.18 7.10
N LEU A 59 -4.84 -4.45 8.15
CA LEU A 59 -3.42 -4.10 8.22
C LEU A 59 -2.64 -4.73 7.05
N CYS A 60 -2.83 -6.02 6.80
CA CYS A 60 -2.14 -6.74 5.73
C CYS A 60 -2.49 -6.25 4.32
N GLN A 61 -3.75 -5.90 4.06
CA GLN A 61 -4.15 -5.25 2.81
C GLN A 61 -3.43 -3.90 2.61
N GLN A 62 -3.31 -3.10 3.66
CA GLN A 62 -2.55 -1.85 3.61
C GLN A 62 -1.06 -2.09 3.36
N VAL A 63 -0.46 -3.06 4.07
CA VAL A 63 0.95 -3.44 3.88
C VAL A 63 1.23 -3.84 2.44
N ILE A 64 0.41 -4.71 1.84
CA ILE A 64 0.58 -5.18 0.46
C ILE A 64 0.55 -4.01 -0.52
N THR A 65 -0.42 -3.10 -0.35
CA THR A 65 -0.58 -1.93 -1.24
C THR A 65 0.59 -0.97 -1.09
N SER A 66 0.96 -0.60 0.14
CA SER A 66 2.10 0.28 0.41
C SER A 66 3.42 -0.30 -0.09
N ALA A 67 3.70 -1.57 0.25
CA ALA A 67 4.94 -2.25 -0.11
C ALA A 67 5.09 -2.40 -1.64
N GLY A 68 3.99 -2.66 -2.36
CA GLY A 68 4.00 -2.76 -3.82
C GLY A 68 4.51 -1.48 -4.50
N VAL A 69 4.01 -0.32 -4.07
CA VAL A 69 4.43 0.99 -4.60
C VAL A 69 5.88 1.29 -4.21
N MET A 70 6.27 1.05 -2.95
CA MET A 70 7.66 1.24 -2.49
C MET A 70 8.66 0.42 -3.32
N VAL A 71 8.37 -0.86 -3.55
CA VAL A 71 9.25 -1.75 -4.33
C VAL A 71 9.39 -1.26 -5.76
N ARG A 72 8.30 -0.83 -6.38
CA ARG A 72 8.33 -0.30 -7.74
C ARG A 72 9.25 0.92 -7.83
N ASP A 73 9.05 1.91 -6.96
CA ASP A 73 9.76 3.19 -7.05
C ASP A 73 11.23 3.05 -6.62
N TYR A 74 11.52 2.25 -5.59
CA TYR A 74 12.89 1.90 -5.20
C TYR A 74 13.65 1.18 -6.34
N ASN A 75 13.00 0.24 -7.03
CA ASN A 75 13.61 -0.47 -8.14
C ASN A 75 13.87 0.46 -9.34
N THR A 76 12.99 1.42 -9.61
CA THR A 76 13.23 2.45 -10.64
C THR A 76 14.44 3.30 -10.28
N PHE A 77 14.52 3.77 -9.03
CA PHE A 77 15.67 4.49 -8.50
C PHE A 77 16.98 3.72 -8.66
N ILE A 78 17.05 2.47 -8.20
CA ILE A 78 18.28 1.66 -8.28
C ILE A 78 18.68 1.38 -9.73
N LYS A 79 17.72 1.08 -10.61
CA LYS A 79 18.00 0.90 -12.05
C LYS A 79 18.62 2.16 -12.65
N ARG A 80 18.06 3.33 -12.34
CA ARG A 80 18.59 4.61 -12.82
C ARG A 80 19.97 4.90 -12.23
N LEU A 81 20.15 4.74 -10.92
CA LEU A 81 21.42 4.96 -10.24
C LEU A 81 22.52 4.05 -10.78
N ASN A 82 22.22 2.77 -11.06
CA ASN A 82 23.20 1.85 -11.65
C ASN A 82 23.56 2.21 -13.10
N LYS A 83 22.61 2.78 -13.86
CA LYS A 83 22.84 3.23 -15.24
C LYS A 83 23.77 4.44 -15.32
N VAL A 84 23.56 5.44 -14.45
CA VAL A 84 24.30 6.72 -14.54
C VAL A 84 25.44 6.85 -13.52
N GLN A 85 25.40 6.05 -12.44
CA GLN A 85 26.38 6.03 -11.36
C GLN A 85 26.65 7.39 -10.69
N ASP A 86 25.70 8.33 -10.79
CA ASP A 86 25.79 9.66 -10.22
C ASP A 86 24.40 10.14 -9.76
N TYR A 87 24.27 10.46 -8.47
CA TYR A 87 23.05 11.03 -7.89
C TYR A 87 22.65 12.39 -8.48
N LYS A 88 23.53 13.12 -9.17
CA LYS A 88 23.14 14.34 -9.88
C LYS A 88 22.47 14.04 -11.22
N ALA A 89 22.72 12.86 -11.80
CA ALA A 89 22.24 12.45 -13.11
C ALA A 89 20.98 11.55 -13.07
N ILE A 90 20.50 11.20 -11.87
CA ILE A 90 19.31 10.34 -11.70
C ILE A 90 17.97 11.10 -11.88
N GLY A 91 17.97 12.44 -11.87
CA GLY A 91 16.73 13.23 -11.94
C GLY A 91 16.00 13.24 -10.60
N SER A 92 14.68 13.04 -10.60
CA SER A 92 13.83 13.01 -9.40
C SER A 92 13.58 11.61 -8.84
N GLU A 93 14.23 10.57 -9.39
CA GLU A 93 13.99 9.18 -8.99
C GLU A 93 14.37 8.90 -7.53
N ASP A 94 15.38 9.59 -6.99
CA ASP A 94 15.70 9.53 -5.55
C ASP A 94 14.56 10.13 -4.70
N GLN A 95 14.05 11.29 -5.10
CA GLN A 95 12.95 11.96 -4.40
C GLN A 95 11.70 11.09 -4.36
N TRP A 96 11.31 10.48 -5.49
CA TRP A 96 10.17 9.57 -5.55
C TRP A 96 10.37 8.33 -4.66
N ALA A 97 11.56 7.72 -4.69
CA ALA A 97 11.83 6.58 -3.82
C ALA A 97 11.76 6.97 -2.33
N ILE A 98 12.31 8.12 -1.94
CA ILE A 98 12.24 8.64 -0.57
C ILE A 98 10.79 8.89 -0.15
N GLU A 99 10.02 9.61 -0.97
CA GLU A 99 8.65 9.99 -0.66
C GLU A 99 7.75 8.75 -0.51
N THR A 100 7.86 7.79 -1.42
CA THR A 100 7.07 6.56 -1.37
C THR A 100 7.44 5.69 -0.16
N LEU A 101 8.73 5.57 0.19
CA LEU A 101 9.16 4.83 1.38
C LEU A 101 8.58 5.45 2.67
N ASN A 102 8.74 6.76 2.84
CA ASN A 102 8.24 7.46 4.03
C ASN A 102 6.70 7.44 4.10
N THR A 103 6.04 7.74 2.98
CA THR A 103 4.57 7.79 2.92
C THR A 103 3.98 6.41 3.16
N GLY A 104 4.50 5.37 2.50
CA GLY A 104 3.97 4.03 2.68
C GLY A 104 4.23 3.49 4.09
N ALA A 105 5.36 3.84 4.72
CA ALA A 105 5.66 3.46 6.10
C ALA A 105 4.67 4.12 7.08
N GLU A 106 4.38 5.41 6.87
CA GLU A 106 3.39 6.14 7.65
C GLU A 106 1.96 5.61 7.46
N LEU A 107 1.58 5.23 6.24
CA LEU A 107 0.28 4.62 5.97
C LEU A 107 0.14 3.25 6.67
N VAL A 108 1.20 2.44 6.68
CA VAL A 108 1.20 1.15 7.40
C VAL A 108 1.10 1.38 8.90
N ARG A 109 1.89 2.31 9.46
CA ARG A 109 1.83 2.68 10.88
C ARG A 109 0.42 3.10 11.31
N LYS A 110 -0.26 3.92 10.49
CA LYS A 110 -1.63 4.37 10.74
C LYS A 110 -2.69 3.27 10.64
N ALA A 111 -2.38 2.16 9.98
CA ALA A 111 -3.31 1.03 9.83
C ALA A 111 -3.26 0.05 11.01
N VAL A 112 -2.31 0.20 11.94
CA VAL A 112 -2.26 -0.60 13.17
C VAL A 112 -3.42 -0.22 14.08
N ALA A 113 -4.37 -1.13 14.24
CA ALA A 113 -5.50 -0.98 15.16
C ALA A 113 -5.17 -1.56 16.55
N PRO A 114 -5.89 -1.17 17.62
CA PRO A 114 -5.63 -1.67 18.98
C PRO A 114 -5.74 -3.19 19.13
N ASP A 115 -6.53 -3.85 18.28
CA ASP A 115 -6.75 -5.30 18.31
C ASP A 115 -5.69 -6.08 17.51
N VAL A 116 -4.68 -5.40 16.95
CA VAL A 116 -3.55 -6.07 16.29
C VAL A 116 -2.67 -6.74 17.36
N PRO A 117 -2.35 -8.04 17.22
CA PRO A 117 -1.44 -8.73 18.13
C PRO A 117 -0.06 -8.08 18.19
N SER A 118 0.58 -8.10 19.36
CA SER A 118 1.88 -7.44 19.55
C SER A 118 2.98 -8.02 18.67
N ASP A 119 2.94 -9.32 18.36
CA ASP A 119 3.91 -9.95 17.45
C ASP A 119 3.76 -9.43 16.01
N VAL A 120 2.53 -9.19 15.56
CA VAL A 120 2.28 -8.55 14.25
C VAL A 120 2.70 -7.08 14.25
N ASP A 121 2.40 -6.33 15.32
CA ASP A 121 2.86 -4.94 15.46
C ASP A 121 4.40 -4.85 15.48
N ASP A 122 5.10 -5.76 16.16
CA ASP A 122 6.57 -5.81 16.17
C ASP A 122 7.18 -6.00 14.78
N GLU A 123 6.55 -6.81 13.91
CA GLU A 123 6.97 -6.95 12.51
C GLU A 123 6.66 -5.69 11.68
N VAL A 124 5.53 -5.03 11.95
CA VAL A 124 5.19 -3.74 11.35
C VAL A 124 6.23 -2.68 11.71
N GLN A 125 6.58 -2.54 12.99
CA GLN A 125 7.56 -1.55 13.44
C GLN A 125 8.93 -1.78 12.81
N ARG A 126 9.35 -3.05 12.64
CA ARG A 126 10.59 -3.39 11.93
C ARG A 126 10.55 -2.96 10.48
N PHE A 127 9.49 -3.30 9.75
CA PHE A 127 9.31 -2.89 8.34
C PHE A 127 9.29 -1.36 8.17
N VAL A 128 8.57 -0.65 9.05
CA VAL A 128 8.48 0.80 9.06
C VAL A 128 9.87 1.41 9.31
N THR A 129 10.57 0.95 10.34
CA THR A 129 11.91 1.44 10.70
C THR A 129 12.92 1.21 9.58
N SER A 130 12.91 0.03 8.94
CA SER A 130 13.84 -0.25 7.84
C SER A 130 13.49 0.52 6.56
N SER A 131 12.21 0.83 6.33
CA SER A 131 11.78 1.71 5.23
C SER A 131 12.29 3.14 5.41
N GLU A 132 12.14 3.71 6.61
CA GLU A 132 12.64 5.05 6.96
C GLU A 132 14.16 5.10 6.87
N ARG A 133 14.86 4.10 7.42
CA ARG A 133 16.31 4.00 7.34
C ARG A 133 16.81 3.92 5.89
N LEU A 134 16.11 3.19 5.02
CA LEU A 134 16.43 3.13 3.60
C LEU A 134 16.25 4.51 2.96
N ALA A 135 15.14 5.20 3.22
CA ALA A 135 14.88 6.54 2.74
C ALA A 135 15.97 7.54 3.18
N GLU A 136 16.41 7.48 4.44
CA GLU A 136 17.52 8.29 4.96
C GLU A 136 18.83 8.05 4.21
N GLN A 137 19.15 6.79 3.86
CA GLN A 137 20.39 6.50 3.10
C GLN A 137 20.30 7.05 1.66
N ILE A 138 19.13 6.98 1.03
CA ILE A 138 18.88 7.56 -0.29
C ILE A 138 19.00 9.08 -0.22
N GLN A 139 18.36 9.71 0.77
CA GLN A 139 18.40 11.16 1.00
C GLN A 139 19.84 11.64 1.28
N GLY A 140 20.59 10.89 2.08
CA GLY A 140 22.00 11.14 2.37
C GLY A 140 22.95 10.82 1.20
N LYS A 141 22.42 10.31 0.07
CA LYS A 141 23.17 9.93 -1.13
C LYS A 141 24.29 8.92 -0.87
N ARG A 142 24.09 8.02 0.10
CA ARG A 142 25.11 7.10 0.62
C ARG A 142 25.13 5.77 -0.15
N ARG A 143 25.72 5.77 -1.36
CA ARG A 143 25.78 4.59 -2.25
C ARG A 143 26.26 3.32 -1.54
N ASP A 144 27.34 3.43 -0.77
CA ASP A 144 28.00 2.26 -0.16
C ASP A 144 27.14 1.61 0.93
N ALA A 145 26.22 2.37 1.54
CA ALA A 145 25.32 1.87 2.57
C ALA A 145 24.08 1.18 1.97
N LEU A 146 23.66 1.55 0.74
CA LEU A 146 22.40 1.11 0.14
C LEU A 146 22.25 -0.40 0.11
N ASN A 147 23.29 -1.13 -0.31
CA ASN A 147 23.24 -2.59 -0.43
C ASN A 147 22.90 -3.30 0.89
N ARG A 148 23.33 -2.75 2.03
CA ARG A 148 23.03 -3.33 3.35
C ARG A 148 21.61 -2.97 3.74
N VAL A 149 21.27 -1.69 3.75
CA VAL A 149 19.95 -1.24 4.21
C VAL A 149 18.81 -1.73 3.33
N SER A 150 19.04 -1.94 2.03
CA SER A 150 18.04 -2.50 1.14
C SER A 150 17.80 -3.99 1.38
N LYS A 151 18.83 -4.73 1.82
CA LYS A 151 18.69 -6.14 2.20
C LYS A 151 17.92 -6.26 3.50
N ASP A 152 18.23 -5.41 4.49
CA ASP A 152 17.51 -5.35 5.76
C ASP A 152 16.03 -5.03 5.50
N TRP A 153 15.75 -3.97 4.72
CA TRP A 153 14.39 -3.61 4.32
C TRP A 153 13.66 -4.73 3.56
N SER A 154 14.33 -5.39 2.60
CA SER A 154 13.71 -6.49 1.86
C SER A 154 13.43 -7.69 2.77
N LYS A 155 14.26 -7.96 3.77
CA LYS A 155 14.06 -9.03 4.74
C LYS A 155 12.83 -8.71 5.59
N ASP A 156 12.78 -7.53 6.22
CA ASP A 156 11.66 -7.15 7.10
C ASP A 156 10.34 -7.10 6.34
N ARG A 157 10.34 -6.59 5.10
CA ARG A 157 9.18 -6.63 4.21
C ARG A 157 8.71 -8.07 3.98
N THR A 158 9.62 -8.98 3.64
CA THR A 158 9.27 -10.38 3.40
C THR A 158 8.73 -11.04 4.67
N THR A 159 9.39 -10.85 5.81
CA THR A 159 8.91 -11.40 7.09
C THR A 159 7.51 -10.90 7.42
N LEU A 160 7.22 -9.60 7.27
CA LEU A 160 5.87 -9.08 7.50
C LEU A 160 4.83 -9.63 6.51
N LEU A 161 5.19 -9.79 5.23
CA LEU A 161 4.31 -10.39 4.23
C LEU A 161 4.05 -11.88 4.50
N ASP A 162 5.05 -12.61 4.99
CA ASP A 162 4.93 -14.00 5.40
C ASP A 162 3.98 -14.11 6.60
N THR A 163 4.13 -13.25 7.62
CA THR A 163 3.17 -13.12 8.73
C THR A 163 1.77 -12.84 8.20
N CYS A 164 1.61 -11.90 7.27
CA CYS A 164 0.32 -11.60 6.67
C CYS A 164 -0.30 -12.79 5.92
N SER A 165 0.51 -13.63 5.29
CA SER A 165 0.03 -14.82 4.58
C SER A 165 -0.62 -15.85 5.50
N GLU A 166 -0.24 -15.87 6.80
CA GLU A 166 -0.85 -16.74 7.81
C GLU A 166 -2.29 -16.33 8.16
N TYR A 167 -2.71 -15.09 7.84
CA TYR A 167 -4.05 -14.57 8.12
C TYR A 167 -4.90 -14.37 6.87
N LEU A 168 -4.29 -14.46 5.69
CA LEU A 168 -4.99 -14.35 4.42
C LEU A 168 -5.46 -15.73 3.96
N PRO A 169 -6.63 -15.82 3.31
CA PRO A 169 -7.09 -17.09 2.78
C PRO A 169 -6.07 -17.67 1.80
N ALA A 170 -5.68 -18.93 2.02
CA ALA A 170 -4.98 -19.69 1.00
C ALA A 170 -5.92 -19.77 -0.21
N GLY A 171 -5.49 -19.22 -1.34
CA GLY A 171 -6.18 -19.45 -2.60
C GLY A 171 -6.23 -20.95 -2.84
N GLY A 172 -7.40 -21.55 -2.68
CA GLY A 172 -7.63 -22.94 -3.03
C GLY A 172 -7.31 -23.11 -4.52
N ASN A 173 -6.39 -24.02 -4.82
CA ASN A 173 -6.26 -24.58 -6.16
C ASN A 173 -7.44 -25.51 -6.44
#